data_AF-A0AA50CRY9-F1
#
_entry.id   AF-A0AA50CRY9-F1
#
_cell.length_a   1.000
_cell.length_b   1.000
_cell.length_c   1.000
_cell.angle_alpha   90.00
_cell.angle_beta   90.00
_cell.angle_gamma   90.00
#
_symmetry.space_group_name_H-M   'P 1'
#
loop_
_entity.id
_entity.type
_entity.pdbx_description
1 polymer ?
#
loop_
_entity_poly.entity_id
_entity_poly.type
_entity_poly.pdbx_seq_one_letter_code
_entity_poly.pdbx_strand_id
1 'polypeptide(L)'
;MLAKAMTAHVIVGMFLTAATLPAPAAASQWGCEVLLCASSSNPSWRGVPACHPPMTRLISAMKKPGFDWPTCPEAGTGSPGHERYAECPEGYQVGSRRDRDGFAREGDLCVKTVNICQGKTHGLYSSDRQRSCIQTVSISRPLRSDPYYFDIKNDTSGQTERHWFGLNR
;
A
#
# COMPACT_ATOMS: atom_id res chain seq x y z
N MET A 1 12.38 71.97 52.43
CA MET A 1 12.49 72.60 51.09
C MET A 1 12.36 71.50 50.05
N LEU A 2 11.63 71.79 48.98
CA LEU A 2 10.99 70.83 48.09
C LEU A 2 11.94 69.86 47.37
N ALA A 3 11.49 68.60 47.28
CA ALA A 3 12.00 67.57 46.40
C ALA A 3 11.77 67.91 44.92
N LYS A 4 12.71 67.57 44.05
CA LYS A 4 12.52 67.58 42.59
C LYS A 4 12.78 66.18 42.05
N ALA A 5 11.69 65.51 41.69
CA ALA A 5 11.70 64.21 41.04
C ALA A 5 12.18 64.36 39.59
N MET A 6 13.14 63.53 39.19
CA MET A 6 13.45 63.27 37.78
C MET A 6 12.98 61.85 37.46
N THR A 7 11.80 61.77 36.86
CA THR A 7 11.26 60.53 36.28
C THR A 7 12.04 60.19 35.01
N ALA A 8 12.91 59.18 35.09
CA ALA A 8 13.48 58.53 33.92
C ALA A 8 12.46 57.54 33.36
N HIS A 9 11.88 57.84 32.19
CA HIS A 9 11.04 56.90 31.47
C HIS A 9 11.93 55.84 30.79
N VAL A 10 12.11 54.70 31.45
CA VAL A 10 12.66 53.50 30.81
C VAL A 10 11.53 52.85 30.01
N ILE A 11 11.49 53.12 28.70
CA ILE A 11 10.62 52.39 27.77
C ILE A 11 11.22 51.00 27.61
N VAL A 12 10.76 50.04 28.42
CA VAL A 12 11.05 48.62 28.22
C VAL A 12 10.20 48.16 27.04
N GLY A 13 10.77 48.20 25.84
CA GLY A 13 10.18 47.59 24.65
C GLY A 13 10.16 46.07 24.82
N MET A 14 9.01 45.53 25.22
CA MET A 14 8.77 44.08 25.23
C MET A 14 8.58 43.61 23.79
N PHE A 15 9.69 43.30 23.11
CA PHE A 15 9.66 42.59 21.84
C PHE A 15 9.19 41.15 22.11
N LEU A 16 7.89 40.90 21.90
CA LEU A 16 7.37 39.54 21.77
C LEU A 16 7.95 38.93 20.49
N THR A 17 9.05 38.18 20.63
CA THR A 17 9.49 37.25 19.60
C THR A 17 8.49 36.10 19.56
N ALA A 18 7.54 36.18 18.62
CA ALA A 18 6.69 35.05 18.29
C ALA A 18 7.57 33.91 17.77
N ALA A 19 7.84 32.93 18.62
CA ALA A 19 8.46 31.68 18.20
C ALA A 19 7.50 30.99 17.22
N THR A 20 7.80 31.04 15.93
CA THR A 20 7.14 30.21 14.92
C THR A 20 7.59 28.77 15.16
N LEU A 21 6.84 28.04 15.98
CA LEU A 21 6.93 26.59 16.01
C LEU A 21 6.51 26.08 14.62
N PRO A 22 7.24 25.13 14.01
CA PRO A 22 6.78 24.47 12.80
C PRO A 22 5.43 23.83 13.12
N ALA A 23 4.37 24.28 12.45
CA ALA A 23 3.08 23.64 12.56
C ALA A 23 3.26 22.17 12.13
N PRO A 24 2.76 21.18 12.89
CA PRO A 24 2.59 19.85 12.32
C PRO A 24 1.81 20.03 11.02
N ALA A 25 2.33 19.49 9.92
CA ALA A 25 1.64 19.51 8.63
C ALA A 25 0.19 19.09 8.89
N ALA A 26 -0.75 20.02 8.68
CA ALA A 26 -2.11 19.86 9.16
C ALA A 26 -2.64 18.51 8.65
N ALA A 27 -2.85 17.58 9.59
CA ALA A 27 -3.50 16.32 9.29
C ALA A 27 -4.80 16.68 8.57
N SER A 28 -4.94 16.24 7.31
CA SER A 28 -6.23 16.44 6.68
C SER A 28 -7.19 15.50 7.41
N GLN A 29 -8.23 16.04 8.03
CA GLN A 29 -9.28 15.24 8.69
C GLN A 29 -9.77 14.11 7.75
N TRP A 30 -9.85 14.43 6.45
CA TRP A 30 -10.16 13.48 5.39
C TRP A 30 -9.12 12.36 5.21
N GLY A 31 -7.82 12.60 5.34
CA GLY A 31 -6.78 11.58 5.22
C GLY A 31 -6.84 10.53 6.33
N CYS A 32 -7.16 10.95 7.55
CA CYS A 32 -7.39 10.02 8.65
C CYS A 32 -8.68 9.22 8.48
N GLU A 33 -9.75 9.81 7.95
CA GLU A 33 -10.97 9.07 7.58
C GLU A 33 -10.68 8.02 6.49
N VAL A 34 -9.91 8.38 5.46
CA VAL A 34 -9.51 7.46 4.40
C VAL A 34 -8.68 6.32 4.96
N LEU A 35 -7.69 6.61 5.79
CA LEU A 35 -6.83 5.58 6.36
C LEU A 35 -7.63 4.63 7.27
N LEU A 36 -8.48 5.18 8.14
CA LEU A 36 -9.34 4.39 9.01
C LEU A 36 -10.23 3.44 8.21
N CYS A 37 -10.86 3.95 7.16
CA CYS A 37 -11.73 3.15 6.31
C CYS A 37 -10.97 2.13 5.46
N ALA A 38 -9.82 2.50 4.89
CA ALA A 38 -8.97 1.59 4.13
C ALA A 38 -8.37 0.48 5.01
N SER A 39 -8.15 0.73 6.29
CA SER A 39 -7.60 -0.26 7.23
C SER A 39 -8.68 -1.23 7.77
N SER A 40 -9.95 -0.96 7.50
CA SER A 40 -11.06 -1.84 7.87
C SER A 40 -11.12 -3.02 6.89
N SER A 41 -10.72 -4.22 7.35
CA SER A 41 -10.69 -5.44 6.51
C SER A 41 -11.88 -6.37 6.73
N ASN A 42 -12.59 -6.29 7.86
CA ASN A 42 -13.75 -7.14 8.13
C ASN A 42 -14.82 -6.44 9.00
N PRO A 43 -15.90 -5.91 8.41
CA PRO A 43 -16.14 -5.82 6.96
C PRO A 43 -15.17 -4.84 6.29
N SER A 44 -14.95 -5.00 4.98
CA SER A 44 -14.21 -3.98 4.21
C SER A 44 -14.97 -2.65 4.16
N TRP A 45 -14.32 -1.55 3.78
CA TRP A 45 -14.96 -0.24 3.63
C TRP A 45 -16.26 -0.25 2.80
N ARG A 46 -16.39 -1.21 1.86
CA ARG A 46 -17.60 -1.41 1.04
C ARG A 46 -18.80 -1.86 1.88
N GLY A 47 -18.56 -2.63 2.94
CA GLY A 47 -19.58 -3.07 3.89
C GLY A 47 -19.90 -2.05 4.98
N VAL A 48 -19.18 -0.93 5.07
CA VAL A 48 -19.37 0.12 6.09
C VAL A 48 -19.90 1.39 5.44
N PRO A 49 -21.20 1.73 5.57
CA PRO A 49 -21.79 2.90 4.89
C PRO A 49 -21.09 4.23 5.22
N ALA A 50 -20.60 4.39 6.45
CA ALA A 50 -19.84 5.58 6.86
C ALA A 50 -18.53 5.76 6.07
N CYS A 51 -17.97 4.68 5.54
CA CYS A 51 -16.75 4.70 4.74
C CYS A 51 -17.00 4.97 3.25
N HIS A 52 -18.24 4.94 2.78
CA HIS A 52 -18.53 5.18 1.36
C HIS A 52 -18.15 6.61 0.92
N PRO A 53 -18.52 7.69 1.64
CA PRO A 53 -18.16 9.05 1.25
C PRO A 53 -16.64 9.32 1.20
N PRO A 54 -15.84 9.04 2.26
CA PRO A 54 -14.41 9.35 2.25
C PRO A 54 -13.65 8.55 1.19
N MET A 55 -13.98 7.27 1.01
CA MET A 55 -13.35 6.40 0.00
C MET A 55 -13.77 6.79 -1.43
N THR A 56 -15.03 7.18 -1.65
CA THR A 56 -15.46 7.66 -2.98
C THR A 56 -14.78 8.97 -3.37
N ARG A 57 -14.58 9.87 -2.39
CA ARG A 57 -13.81 11.11 -2.58
C ARG A 57 -12.37 10.79 -2.97
N LEU A 58 -11.74 9.82 -2.31
CA LEU A 58 -10.40 9.34 -2.65
C LEU A 58 -10.33 8.81 -4.09
N ILE A 59 -11.20 7.88 -4.46
CA ILE A 59 -11.22 7.28 -5.81
C ILE A 59 -11.39 8.36 -6.89
N SER A 60 -12.20 9.39 -6.61
CA SER A 60 -12.38 10.53 -7.50
C SER A 60 -11.14 11.41 -7.58
N ALA A 61 -10.46 11.64 -6.46
CA ALA A 61 -9.24 12.44 -6.39
C ALA A 61 -8.07 11.75 -7.11
N MET A 62 -7.95 10.43 -7.00
CA MET A 62 -6.91 9.63 -7.68
C MET A 62 -6.92 9.73 -9.20
N LYS A 63 -8.06 10.11 -9.80
CA LYS A 63 -8.19 10.32 -11.25
C LYS A 63 -7.64 11.66 -11.72
N LYS A 64 -7.35 12.58 -10.80
CA LYS A 64 -6.86 13.92 -11.14
C LYS A 64 -5.34 13.89 -11.34
N PRO A 65 -4.80 14.66 -12.29
CA PRO A 65 -3.35 14.79 -12.44
C PRO A 65 -2.74 15.42 -11.18
N GLY A 66 -1.56 14.95 -10.79
CA GLY A 66 -0.88 15.44 -9.57
C GLY A 66 -1.57 15.05 -8.27
N PHE A 67 -2.34 13.95 -8.28
CA PHE A 67 -2.90 13.42 -7.04
C PHE A 67 -1.80 12.85 -6.14
N ASP A 68 -1.79 13.33 -4.90
CA ASP A 68 -1.03 12.75 -3.81
C ASP A 68 -1.97 12.09 -2.80
N TRP A 69 -1.54 10.97 -2.24
CA TRP A 69 -2.30 10.26 -1.22
C TRP A 69 -2.46 11.12 0.04
N PRO A 70 -3.68 11.23 0.60
CA PRO A 70 -3.87 12.05 1.79
C PRO A 70 -3.19 11.41 3.00
N THR A 71 -2.41 12.20 3.74
CA THR A 71 -1.65 11.73 4.90
C THR A 71 -2.47 11.80 6.19
N CYS A 72 -2.19 10.88 7.12
CA CYS A 72 -2.68 10.89 8.49
C CYS A 72 -1.47 10.73 9.43
N PRO A 73 -0.91 11.84 9.96
CA PRO A 73 0.25 11.82 10.85
C PRO A 73 0.08 10.91 12.07
N GLU A 74 -1.13 10.82 12.61
CA GLU A 74 -1.50 10.04 13.79
C GLU A 74 -1.22 8.54 13.61
N ALA A 75 -1.29 8.04 12.39
CA ALA A 75 -1.01 6.64 12.09
C ALA A 75 0.41 6.39 11.59
N GLY A 76 1.20 7.45 11.34
CA GLY A 76 2.58 7.32 10.88
C GLY A 76 2.74 6.69 9.49
N THR A 77 1.66 6.57 8.71
CA THR A 77 1.67 5.97 7.36
C THR A 77 1.50 7.01 6.26
N GLY A 78 2.29 6.87 5.18
CA GLY A 78 2.17 7.67 3.96
C GLY A 78 1.22 7.05 2.93
N SER A 79 1.59 7.09 1.66
CA SER A 79 0.87 6.39 0.58
C SER A 79 0.84 4.88 0.82
N PRO A 80 -0.26 4.18 0.43
CA PRO A 80 -0.36 2.74 0.54
C PRO A 80 0.66 2.05 -0.37
N GLY A 81 1.07 0.84 0.03
CA GLY A 81 1.71 -0.09 -0.88
C GLY A 81 0.72 -0.66 -1.90
N HIS A 82 1.26 -1.23 -2.99
CA HIS A 82 0.46 -1.88 -4.02
C HIS A 82 1.09 -3.21 -4.44
N GLU A 83 0.35 -4.31 -4.25
CA GLU A 83 0.69 -5.64 -4.73
C GLU A 83 -0.42 -6.16 -5.66
N ARG A 84 -0.13 -6.14 -6.97
CA ARG A 84 -1.10 -6.52 -8.00
C ARG A 84 -1.49 -8.00 -7.96
N TYR A 85 -0.54 -8.87 -7.67
CA TYR A 85 -0.69 -10.32 -7.80
C TYR A 85 -0.82 -11.00 -6.44
N ALA A 86 -1.77 -11.92 -6.32
CA ALA A 86 -1.94 -12.78 -5.16
C ALA A 86 -0.86 -13.87 -5.13
N GLU A 87 -0.80 -14.63 -4.04
CA GLU A 87 0.10 -15.78 -3.93
C GLU A 87 -0.20 -16.83 -5.00
N CYS A 88 0.84 -17.57 -5.41
CA CYS A 88 0.64 -18.71 -6.30
C CYS A 88 -0.08 -19.84 -5.57
N PRO A 89 -0.95 -20.61 -6.27
CA PRO A 89 -1.57 -21.81 -5.70
C PRO A 89 -0.53 -22.81 -5.20
N GLU A 90 -0.93 -23.71 -4.32
CA GLU A 90 -0.03 -24.69 -3.72
C GLU A 90 0.76 -25.50 -4.77
N GLY A 91 2.07 -25.59 -4.53
CA GLY A 91 3.00 -26.29 -5.42
C GLY A 91 3.40 -25.53 -6.69
N TYR A 92 2.92 -24.29 -6.87
CA TYR A 92 3.46 -23.37 -7.87
C TYR A 92 4.39 -22.34 -7.22
N GLN A 93 5.43 -21.93 -7.96
CA GLN A 93 6.35 -20.87 -7.57
C GLN A 93 6.12 -19.63 -8.44
N VAL A 94 6.47 -18.44 -7.93
CA VAL A 94 6.41 -17.20 -8.73
C VAL A 94 7.41 -17.31 -9.88
N GLY A 95 6.91 -17.09 -11.09
CA GLY A 95 7.70 -17.00 -12.30
C GLY A 95 7.35 -15.74 -13.06
N SER A 96 8.18 -15.43 -14.05
CA SER A 96 8.02 -14.25 -14.91
C SER A 96 8.09 -14.68 -16.36
N ARG A 97 7.20 -14.15 -17.21
CA ARG A 97 7.41 -14.24 -18.65
C ARG A 97 8.63 -13.40 -19.02
N ARG A 98 9.55 -13.98 -19.81
CA ARG A 98 10.66 -13.23 -20.40
C ARG A 98 10.15 -12.52 -21.64
N ASP A 99 10.45 -11.24 -21.74
CA ASP A 99 10.14 -10.47 -22.93
C ASP A 99 11.14 -10.75 -24.05
N ARG A 100 10.85 -10.22 -25.25
CA ARG A 100 11.73 -10.34 -26.42
C ARG A 100 13.14 -9.81 -26.16
N ASP A 101 13.25 -8.85 -25.23
CA ASP A 101 14.49 -8.21 -24.81
C ASP A 101 15.16 -8.92 -23.61
N GLY A 102 14.61 -10.05 -23.15
CA GLY A 102 15.18 -10.86 -22.07
C GLY A 102 14.91 -10.34 -20.65
N PHE A 103 14.29 -9.17 -20.50
CA PHE A 103 13.86 -8.67 -19.21
C PHE A 103 12.69 -9.50 -18.67
N ALA A 104 12.79 -9.91 -17.41
CA ALA A 104 11.71 -10.57 -16.70
C ALA A 104 10.64 -9.53 -16.35
N ARG A 105 9.39 -9.76 -16.78
CA ARG A 105 8.26 -8.98 -16.28
C ARG A 105 8.06 -9.26 -14.79
N GLU A 106 7.56 -8.27 -14.06
CA GLU A 106 7.06 -8.40 -12.69
C GLU A 106 6.30 -9.73 -12.55
N GLY A 107 6.71 -10.60 -11.61
CA GLY A 107 6.35 -12.03 -11.56
C GLY A 107 4.86 -12.33 -11.79
N ASP A 108 4.52 -12.50 -13.07
CA ASP A 108 3.16 -12.53 -13.62
C ASP A 108 2.65 -13.96 -13.86
N LEU A 109 3.51 -14.94 -13.63
CA LEU A 109 3.21 -16.35 -13.80
C LEU A 109 3.36 -17.10 -12.48
N CYS A 110 2.62 -18.18 -12.38
CA CYS A 110 2.87 -19.25 -11.44
C CYS A 110 3.40 -20.45 -12.23
N VAL A 111 4.59 -20.94 -11.87
CA VAL A 111 5.28 -22.02 -12.57
C VAL A 111 5.40 -23.25 -11.68
N LYS A 112 5.23 -24.44 -12.25
CA LYS A 112 5.39 -25.72 -11.55
C LYS A 112 6.05 -26.73 -12.45
N THR A 113 6.96 -27.51 -11.89
CA THR A 113 7.58 -28.64 -12.58
C THR A 113 6.75 -29.90 -12.35
N VAL A 114 6.33 -30.56 -13.43
CA VAL A 114 5.51 -31.79 -13.39
C VAL A 114 6.21 -32.91 -14.14
N ASN A 115 6.06 -34.14 -13.66
CA ASN A 115 6.51 -35.35 -14.34
C ASN A 115 5.32 -36.03 -15.02
N ILE A 116 5.23 -35.87 -16.34
CA ILE A 116 4.12 -36.42 -17.13
C ILE A 116 4.23 -37.94 -17.36
N CYS A 117 5.35 -38.57 -17.01
CA CYS A 117 5.52 -40.02 -17.15
C CYS A 117 4.91 -40.85 -16.01
N GLN A 118 4.42 -40.22 -14.94
CA GLN A 118 3.77 -40.94 -13.84
C GLN A 118 2.30 -41.32 -14.12
N GLY A 119 1.72 -40.86 -15.24
CA GLY A 119 0.37 -41.24 -15.67
C GLY A 119 0.36 -42.52 -16.51
N LYS A 120 -0.58 -43.46 -16.24
CA LYS A 120 -0.77 -44.72 -16.99
C LYS A 120 -1.25 -44.55 -18.44
N THR A 121 -1.23 -43.34 -18.98
CA THR A 121 -1.76 -42.98 -20.29
C THR A 121 -0.72 -42.19 -21.08
N HIS A 122 0.28 -42.85 -21.63
CA HIS A 122 1.00 -42.28 -22.77
C HIS A 122 1.21 -43.36 -23.83
N GLY A 123 0.36 -43.29 -24.87
CA GLY A 123 0.59 -43.95 -26.13
C GLY A 123 1.76 -43.30 -26.87
N LEU A 124 2.65 -44.15 -27.38
CA LEU A 124 3.16 -44.18 -28.77
C LEU A 124 3.72 -42.91 -29.46
N TYR A 125 3.99 -41.80 -28.78
CA TYR A 125 4.73 -40.67 -29.37
C TYR A 125 6.15 -40.56 -28.80
N SER A 126 6.99 -41.50 -29.23
CA SER A 126 8.45 -41.44 -29.02
C SER A 126 9.08 -40.58 -30.12
N SER A 127 9.12 -39.26 -29.91
CA SER A 127 9.98 -38.38 -30.70
C SER A 127 11.32 -38.23 -29.97
N ASP A 128 12.39 -38.71 -30.58
CA ASP A 128 13.78 -38.73 -30.08
C ASP A 128 14.38 -37.35 -29.73
N ARG A 129 13.63 -36.25 -29.87
CA ARG A 129 14.11 -34.89 -29.60
C ARG A 129 13.66 -34.28 -28.26
N GLN A 130 12.76 -34.92 -27.51
CA GLN A 130 12.29 -34.42 -26.19
C GLN A 130 12.44 -35.48 -25.10
N ARG A 131 13.66 -35.62 -24.59
CA ARG A 131 14.04 -36.60 -23.55
C ARG A 131 13.57 -36.26 -22.12
N SER A 132 12.91 -35.13 -21.86
CA SER A 132 12.45 -34.82 -20.50
C SER A 132 10.94 -35.03 -20.33
N CYS A 133 10.60 -36.08 -19.60
CA CYS A 133 9.28 -36.28 -18.98
C CYS A 133 8.92 -35.19 -17.96
N ILE A 134 9.93 -34.39 -17.59
CA ILE A 134 9.81 -33.22 -16.76
C ILE A 134 9.41 -32.05 -17.66
N GLN A 135 8.24 -31.48 -17.41
CA GLN A 135 7.76 -30.27 -18.05
C GLN A 135 7.54 -29.18 -17.02
N THR A 136 7.82 -27.93 -17.40
CA THR A 136 7.39 -26.76 -16.64
C THR A 136 6.05 -26.29 -17.17
N VAL A 137 5.00 -26.44 -16.37
CA VAL A 137 3.70 -25.84 -16.66
C VAL A 137 3.64 -24.46 -16.03
N SER A 138 2.98 -23.53 -16.71
CA SER A 138 2.77 -22.18 -16.20
C SER A 138 1.31 -21.80 -16.32
N ILE A 139 0.82 -21.05 -15.34
CA ILE A 139 -0.49 -20.40 -15.35
C ILE A 139 -0.29 -18.91 -15.06
N SER A 140 -1.21 -18.06 -15.51
CA SER A 140 -1.19 -16.65 -15.11
C SER A 140 -1.36 -16.53 -13.60
N ARG A 141 -0.55 -15.68 -12.97
CA ARG A 141 -0.62 -15.45 -11.54
C ARG A 141 -1.95 -14.75 -11.20
N PRO A 142 -2.70 -15.24 -10.20
CA PRO A 142 -3.97 -14.63 -9.83
C PRO A 142 -3.79 -13.17 -9.41
N LEU A 143 -4.75 -12.32 -9.75
CA LEU A 143 -4.79 -10.93 -9.28
C LEU A 143 -5.35 -10.87 -7.86
N ARG A 144 -4.84 -9.96 -7.02
CA ARG A 144 -5.46 -9.70 -5.71
C ARG A 144 -6.80 -8.99 -5.90
N SER A 145 -7.80 -9.37 -5.11
CA SER A 145 -9.08 -8.64 -5.02
C SER A 145 -8.89 -7.24 -4.46
N ASP A 146 -8.01 -7.12 -3.47
CA ASP A 146 -7.69 -5.92 -2.71
C ASP A 146 -6.17 -5.71 -2.77
N PRO A 147 -5.65 -5.03 -3.82
CA PRO A 147 -4.22 -4.97 -4.09
C PRO A 147 -3.47 -3.87 -3.33
N TYR A 148 -4.18 -2.95 -2.66
CA TYR A 148 -3.55 -1.90 -1.87
C TYR A 148 -3.42 -2.33 -0.42
N TYR A 149 -2.38 -1.86 0.26
CA TYR A 149 -2.20 -2.18 1.67
C TYR A 149 -1.52 -1.08 2.48
N PHE A 150 -1.77 -1.11 3.78
CA PHE A 150 -1.01 -0.39 4.79
C PHE A 150 -0.36 -1.36 5.76
N ASP A 151 0.90 -1.11 6.06
CA ASP A 151 1.61 -1.77 7.14
C ASP A 151 1.55 -0.85 8.36
N ILE A 152 0.68 -1.16 9.32
CA ILE A 152 0.44 -0.36 10.51
C ILE A 152 1.13 -1.02 11.70
N LYS A 153 1.97 -0.27 12.40
CA LYS A 153 2.62 -0.77 13.61
C LYS A 153 1.67 -0.63 14.78
N ASN A 154 1.44 -1.71 15.50
CA ASN A 154 0.71 -1.69 16.76
C ASN A 154 1.66 -1.19 17.87
N ASP A 155 1.33 -0.06 18.48
CA ASP A 155 2.18 0.56 19.51
C ASP A 155 2.30 -0.27 20.80
N THR A 156 1.32 -1.14 21.08
CA THR A 156 1.32 -1.96 22.30
C THR A 156 2.10 -3.27 22.13
N SER A 157 1.94 -3.95 20.99
CA SER A 157 2.62 -5.23 20.73
C SER A 157 3.95 -5.07 19.97
N GLY A 158 4.19 -3.91 19.35
CA GLY A 158 5.32 -3.66 18.47
C GLY A 158 5.25 -4.39 17.13
N GLN A 159 4.21 -5.19 16.89
CA GLN A 159 4.03 -5.95 15.65
C GLN A 159 3.45 -5.06 14.55
N THR A 160 3.86 -5.31 13.32
CA THR A 160 3.28 -4.68 12.14
C THR A 160 2.18 -5.57 11.58
N GLU A 161 0.98 -5.01 11.45
CA GLU A 161 -0.16 -5.66 10.81
C GLU A 161 -0.38 -5.07 9.42
N ARG A 162 -0.60 -5.96 8.44
CA ARG A 162 -0.89 -5.56 7.06
C ARG A 162 -2.39 -5.55 6.83
N HIS A 163 -2.94 -4.37 6.56
CA HIS A 163 -4.35 -4.19 6.20
C HIS A 163 -4.50 -4.02 4.70
N TRP A 164 -5.26 -4.92 4.08
CA TRP A 164 -5.53 -4.92 2.65
C TRP A 164 -6.84 -4.21 2.31
N PHE A 165 -6.86 -3.50 1.18
CA PHE A 165 -8.06 -2.87 0.63
C PHE A 165 -8.01 -2.73 -0.90
N GLY A 166 -9.18 -2.57 -1.50
CA GLY A 166 -9.34 -2.31 -2.92
C GLY A 166 -10.10 -1.02 -3.17
N LEU A 167 -9.93 -0.48 -4.38
CA LEU A 167 -10.54 0.80 -4.80
C LEU A 167 -11.72 0.62 -5.76
N ASN A 168 -12.04 -0.61 -6.14
CA ASN A 168 -13.26 -0.95 -6.84
C ASN A 168 -14.47 -0.78 -5.91
N ARG A 169 -15.54 -0.19 -6.44
CA ARG A 169 -16.82 -0.01 -5.75
C ARG A 169 -17.67 -1.26 -5.83
#